data_AF-A0A2X3EH59-F1
#
_entry.id   AF-A0A2X3EH59-F1
#
_cell.length_a   1.000
_cell.length_b   1.000
_cell.length_c   1.000
_cell.angle_alpha   90.00
_cell.angle_beta   90.00
_cell.angle_gamma   90.00
#
_symmetry.space_group_name_H-M   'P 1'
#
loop_
_entity.id
_entity.type
_entity.pdbx_description
1 polymer ?
#
loop_
_entity_poly.entity_id
_entity_poly.type
_entity_poly.pdbx_seq_one_letter_code
_entity_poly.pdbx_strand_id
1 'polypeptide(L)'
;MGWGLGYFGQPHILARFMAADSHHSIVHARRISMTWMILCLGGAVAVGFFGIAYFNNNPSLAGAVNQNAERVFIELAQILFNPWIAGILLSAILAAVMSTLSCQLLVCSSAITEDLYKAFLRKNAGQKELVWVGRMMVLVVALVAIALAANPENRVLGLVSYAWAGFGAAFGPVVLFS
;
A
#
# COMPACT_ATOMS: atom_id res chain seq x y z
N MET A 1 -7.58 15.21 -7.09
CA MET A 1 -6.86 16.20 -6.24
C MET A 1 -6.78 15.82 -4.75
N GLY A 2 -7.50 14.81 -4.23
CA GLY A 2 -7.44 14.42 -2.80
C GLY A 2 -6.20 13.63 -2.37
N TRP A 3 -5.41 13.09 -3.31
CA TRP A 3 -4.21 12.31 -2.98
C TRP A 3 -3.04 13.14 -2.46
N GLY A 4 -2.93 14.43 -2.81
CA GLY A 4 -1.86 15.27 -2.24
C GLY A 4 -2.10 15.61 -0.76
N LEU A 5 -3.37 15.84 -0.42
CA LEU A 5 -3.80 16.20 0.94
C LEU A 5 -3.85 15.00 1.89
N GLY A 6 -4.11 13.79 1.38
CA GLY A 6 -4.09 12.57 2.17
C GLY A 6 -2.73 12.27 2.82
N TYR A 7 -1.63 12.74 2.24
CA TYR A 7 -0.28 12.53 2.78
C TYR A 7 -0.10 13.21 4.15
N PHE A 8 -0.76 14.37 4.35
CA PHE A 8 -0.74 15.12 5.61
C PHE A 8 -1.74 14.58 6.63
N GLY A 9 -2.85 13.98 6.16
CA GLY A 9 -3.88 13.39 7.03
C GLY A 9 -3.54 12.01 7.58
N GLN A 10 -2.37 11.45 7.25
CA GLN A 10 -1.98 10.09 7.59
C GLN A 10 -1.02 10.06 8.80
N PRO A 11 -1.47 9.61 9.99
CA PRO A 11 -0.67 9.64 11.22
C PRO A 11 0.63 8.82 11.11
N HIS A 12 0.61 7.73 10.36
CA HIS A 12 1.77 6.85 10.17
C HIS A 12 2.90 7.50 9.37
N ILE A 13 2.60 8.45 8.49
CA ILE A 13 3.60 9.21 7.74
C ILE A 13 4.14 10.35 8.62
N LEU A 14 3.25 11.08 9.30
CA LEU A 14 3.64 12.14 10.23
C LEU A 14 4.56 11.61 11.34
N ALA A 15 4.23 10.47 11.94
CA ALA A 15 5.06 9.83 12.96
C ALA A 15 6.48 9.49 12.47
N ARG A 16 6.64 9.12 11.20
CA ARG A 16 7.97 8.87 10.60
C ARG A 16 8.77 10.16 10.41
N PHE A 17 8.11 11.27 10.08
CA PHE A 17 8.77 12.58 10.04
C PHE A 17 9.16 13.08 11.44
N MET A 18 8.33 12.81 12.45
CA MET A 18 8.61 13.16 13.85
C MET A 18 9.75 12.33 14.47
N ALA A 19 10.02 11.14 13.94
CA ALA A 19 11.11 10.27 14.37
C ALA A 19 12.47 10.58 13.71
N ALA A 20 12.56 11.62 12.86
CA ALA A 20 13.82 12.00 12.22
C ALA A 20 14.75 12.73 13.20
N ASP A 21 15.99 12.26 13.35
CA ASP A 21 16.99 12.78 14.30
C ASP A 21 17.36 14.26 14.13
N SER A 22 17.16 14.85 12.95
CA SER A 22 17.66 16.19 12.63
C SER A 22 16.96 16.82 11.43
N HIS A 23 16.72 18.12 11.48
CA HIS A 23 16.15 18.88 10.36
C HIS A 23 17.04 18.80 9.08
N HIS A 24 18.35 18.61 9.25
CA HIS A 24 19.28 18.44 8.12
C HIS A 24 19.21 17.06 7.46
N SER A 25 18.83 16.00 8.20
CA SER A 25 18.69 14.66 7.63
C SER A 25 17.42 14.54 6.76
N ILE A 26 16.39 15.34 7.03
CA ILE A 26 15.15 15.41 6.24
C ILE A 26 15.43 15.81 4.79
N VAL A 27 16.34 16.76 4.54
CA VAL A 27 16.65 17.23 3.18
C VAL A 27 17.30 16.12 2.34
N HIS A 28 18.23 15.38 2.94
CA HIS A 28 18.89 14.25 2.29
C HIS A 28 17.92 13.09 2.07
N ALA A 29 17.14 12.74 3.10
CA ALA A 29 16.12 11.69 3.02
C ALA A 29 15.08 12.00 1.94
N ARG A 30 14.63 13.26 1.84
CA ARG A 30 13.72 13.72 0.78
C ARG A 30 14.34 13.53 -0.59
N ARG A 31 15.58 13.98 -0.81
CA ARG A 31 16.23 13.85 -2.13
C ARG A 31 16.34 12.39 -2.57
N ILE A 32 16.83 11.52 -1.68
CA ILE A 32 16.97 10.09 -1.98
C ILE A 32 15.60 9.47 -2.29
N SER A 33 14.60 9.72 -1.45
CA SER A 33 13.26 9.17 -1.61
C SER A 33 12.57 9.68 -2.89
N MET A 34 12.69 10.97 -3.19
CA MET A 34 12.09 11.57 -4.38
C MET A 34 12.77 11.10 -5.66
N THR A 35 14.10 10.99 -5.68
CA THR A 35 14.82 10.43 -6.84
C THR A 35 14.38 9.00 -7.11
N TRP A 36 14.29 8.16 -6.06
CA TRP A 36 13.85 6.79 -6.21
C TRP A 36 12.37 6.69 -6.65
N MET A 37 11.50 7.53 -6.08
CA MET A 37 10.09 7.60 -6.47
C MET A 37 9.92 7.93 -7.96
N ILE A 38 10.65 8.93 -8.46
CA ILE A 38 10.60 9.34 -9.87
C ILE A 38 11.08 8.19 -10.77
N LEU A 39 12.17 7.51 -10.40
CA LEU A 39 12.68 6.37 -11.16
C LEU A 39 11.69 5.21 -11.21
N CYS A 40 11.11 4.82 -10.06
CA CYS A 40 10.13 3.74 -9.99
C CYS A 40 8.84 4.08 -10.75
N LEU A 41 8.33 5.31 -10.59
CA LEU A 41 7.12 5.75 -11.28
C LEU A 41 7.34 5.87 -12.79
N GLY A 42 8.49 6.41 -13.20
CA GLY A 42 8.89 6.47 -14.60
C GLY A 42 8.98 5.08 -15.22
N GLY A 43 9.58 4.12 -14.52
CA GLY A 43 9.63 2.71 -14.93
C GLY A 43 8.24 2.08 -15.06
N ALA A 44 7.36 2.28 -14.07
CA ALA A 44 6.00 1.76 -14.09
C ALA A 44 5.18 2.31 -15.28
N VAL A 45 5.29 3.62 -15.53
CA VAL A 45 4.64 4.29 -16.66
C VAL A 45 5.20 3.79 -18.00
N ALA A 46 6.51 3.62 -18.12
CA ALA A 46 7.15 3.09 -19.31
C ALA A 46 6.67 1.66 -19.63
N VAL A 47 6.56 0.78 -18.61
CA VAL A 47 5.99 -0.56 -18.78
C VAL A 47 4.53 -0.50 -19.23
N GLY A 48 3.74 0.42 -18.68
CA GLY A 48 2.35 0.62 -19.10
C GLY A 48 2.24 1.01 -20.58
N PHE A 49 3.00 2.01 -21.02
CA PHE A 49 3.03 2.43 -22.43
C PHE A 49 3.53 1.32 -23.36
N PHE A 50 4.59 0.61 -22.96
CA PHE A 50 5.10 -0.53 -23.72
C PHE A 50 4.04 -1.64 -23.83
N GLY A 51 3.33 -1.94 -22.74
CA GLY A 51 2.25 -2.91 -22.73
C GLY A 51 1.12 -2.56 -23.68
N ILE A 52 0.69 -1.30 -23.71
CA ILE A 52 -0.34 -0.85 -24.66
C ILE A 52 0.11 -1.11 -26.11
N ALA A 53 1.34 -0.72 -26.47
CA ALA A 53 1.86 -0.94 -27.81
C ALA A 53 1.98 -2.45 -28.14
N TYR A 54 2.47 -3.26 -27.20
CA TYR A 54 2.69 -4.69 -27.40
C TYR A 54 1.38 -5.48 -27.57
N PHE A 55 0.40 -5.26 -26.68
CA PHE A 55 -0.88 -5.96 -26.72
C PHE A 55 -1.81 -5.48 -27.84
N ASN A 56 -1.62 -4.26 -28.35
CA ASN A 56 -2.31 -3.78 -29.55
C ASN A 56 -1.82 -4.54 -30.81
N ASN A 57 -0.52 -4.82 -30.91
CA ASN A 57 0.04 -5.62 -32.00
C ASN A 57 -0.26 -7.13 -31.86
N ASN A 58 -0.52 -7.61 -30.63
CA ASN A 58 -0.78 -9.03 -30.33
C ASN A 58 -2.14 -9.23 -29.62
N PRO A 59 -3.28 -8.99 -30.31
CA PRO A 59 -4.60 -9.00 -29.68
C PRO A 59 -5.00 -10.37 -29.11
N SER A 60 -4.42 -11.48 -29.60
CA SER A 60 -4.66 -12.83 -29.07
C SER A 60 -4.16 -13.03 -27.63
N LEU A 61 -3.15 -12.25 -27.21
CA LEU A 61 -2.55 -12.33 -25.87
C LEU A 61 -3.12 -11.27 -24.90
N ALA A 62 -3.97 -10.35 -25.40
CA ALA A 62 -4.46 -9.21 -24.64
C ALA A 62 -5.65 -9.52 -23.70
N GLY A 63 -6.17 -10.76 -23.69
CA GLY A 63 -7.38 -11.13 -22.95
C GLY A 63 -7.30 -10.83 -21.44
N ALA A 64 -6.19 -11.19 -20.79
CA ALA A 64 -5.99 -10.97 -19.36
C ALA A 64 -5.82 -9.48 -19.00
N VAL A 65 -5.14 -8.71 -19.85
CA VAL A 65 -4.88 -7.28 -19.65
C VAL A 65 -6.11 -6.42 -19.94
N ASN A 66 -6.93 -6.80 -20.92
CA ASN A 66 -8.19 -6.11 -21.23
C ASN A 66 -9.21 -6.23 -20.09
N GLN A 67 -9.24 -7.37 -19.38
CA GLN A 67 -10.06 -7.51 -18.18
C GLN A 67 -9.50 -6.68 -17.02
N ASN A 68 -8.18 -6.74 -16.81
CA ASN A 68 -7.52 -6.07 -15.70
C ASN A 68 -6.17 -5.48 -16.15
N ALA A 69 -6.16 -4.17 -16.41
CA ALA A 69 -4.96 -3.44 -16.83
C ALA A 69 -3.81 -3.51 -15.80
N GLU A 70 -4.11 -3.77 -14.53
CA GLU A 70 -3.12 -3.97 -13.46
C GLU A 70 -2.24 -5.22 -13.69
N ARG A 71 -2.68 -6.17 -14.53
CA ARG A 71 -1.92 -7.39 -14.86
C ARG A 71 -0.86 -7.19 -15.94
N VAL A 72 -0.81 -6.02 -16.58
CA VAL A 72 0.08 -5.75 -17.72
C VAL A 72 1.55 -6.09 -17.43
N PHE A 73 2.05 -5.75 -16.23
CA PHE A 73 3.42 -6.05 -15.84
C PHE A 73 3.66 -7.56 -15.72
N ILE A 74 2.73 -8.29 -15.10
CA ILE A 74 2.83 -9.73 -14.86
C ILE A 74 2.88 -10.48 -16.19
N GLU A 75 1.96 -10.13 -17.10
CA GLU A 75 1.87 -10.75 -18.43
C GLU A 75 3.12 -10.46 -19.26
N LEU A 76 3.56 -9.19 -19.31
CA LEU A 76 4.80 -8.83 -20.02
C LEU A 76 6.02 -9.53 -19.43
N ALA A 77 6.10 -9.65 -18.10
CA ALA A 77 7.22 -10.34 -17.46
C ALA A 77 7.30 -11.82 -17.86
N GLN A 78 6.16 -12.50 -17.98
CA GLN A 78 6.09 -13.90 -18.39
C GLN A 78 6.36 -14.10 -19.88
N ILE A 79 5.97 -13.14 -20.73
CA ILE A 79 6.14 -13.24 -22.19
C ILE A 79 7.56 -12.85 -22.62
N LEU A 80 8.13 -11.79 -22.04
CA LEU A 80 9.42 -11.24 -22.50
C LEU A 80 10.64 -11.90 -21.82
N PHE A 81 10.48 -12.45 -20.62
CA PHE A 81 11.60 -13.03 -19.87
C PHE A 81 11.53 -14.55 -19.81
N ASN A 82 12.70 -15.16 -19.62
CA ASN A 82 12.79 -16.58 -19.34
C ASN A 82 12.04 -16.93 -18.03
N PRO A 83 11.37 -18.09 -17.93
CA PRO A 83 10.62 -18.50 -16.74
C PRO A 83 11.36 -18.35 -15.40
N TRP A 84 12.68 -18.56 -15.38
CA TRP A 84 13.50 -18.37 -14.17
C TRP A 84 13.52 -16.90 -13.71
N ILE A 85 13.70 -15.97 -14.65
CA ILE A 85 13.75 -14.53 -14.36
C ILE A 85 12.35 -14.01 -14.04
N ALA A 86 11.34 -14.46 -14.79
CA ALA A 86 9.94 -14.14 -14.51
C ALA A 86 9.55 -14.57 -13.08
N GLY A 87 9.95 -15.77 -12.66
CA GLY A 87 9.72 -16.26 -11.30
C GLY A 87 10.34 -15.37 -10.22
N ILE A 88 11.58 -14.89 -10.44
CA ILE A 88 12.24 -13.94 -9.52
C ILE A 88 11.49 -12.61 -9.47
N LEU A 89 11.08 -12.06 -10.62
CA LEU A 89 10.33 -10.80 -10.68
C LEU A 89 8.98 -10.89 -9.96
N LEU A 90 8.24 -11.96 -10.17
CA LEU A 90 6.95 -12.19 -9.50
C LEU A 90 7.13 -12.38 -7.99
N SER A 91 8.19 -13.09 -7.58
CA SER A 91 8.54 -13.25 -6.17
C SER A 91 8.91 -11.91 -5.52
N ALA A 92 9.63 -11.04 -6.23
CA ALA A 92 9.98 -9.70 -5.74
C ALA A 92 8.74 -8.82 -5.51
N ILE A 93 7.75 -8.88 -6.41
CA ILE A 93 6.48 -8.18 -6.23
C ILE A 93 5.74 -8.71 -5.01
N LEU A 94 5.62 -10.03 -4.88
CA LEU A 94 4.98 -10.65 -3.71
C LEU A 94 5.68 -10.25 -2.41
N ALA A 95 7.02 -10.25 -2.39
CA ALA A 95 7.79 -9.82 -1.23
C ALA A 95 7.54 -8.33 -0.88
N ALA A 96 7.50 -7.44 -1.88
CA ALA A 96 7.21 -6.02 -1.68
C ALA A 96 5.79 -5.79 -1.13
N VAL A 97 4.80 -6.50 -1.68
CA VAL A 97 3.41 -6.44 -1.18
C VAL A 97 3.32 -6.98 0.24
N MET A 98 3.95 -8.12 0.55
CA MET A 98 3.95 -8.69 1.89
C MET A 98 4.59 -7.78 2.95
N SER A 99 5.68 -7.08 2.60
CA SER A 99 6.30 -6.10 3.49
C SER A 99 5.33 -4.96 3.85
N THR A 100 4.61 -4.45 2.84
CA THR A 100 3.61 -3.38 3.02
C THR A 100 2.41 -3.87 3.83
N LEU A 101 1.86 -5.03 3.48
CA LEU A 101 0.72 -5.64 4.18
C LEU A 101 1.02 -5.89 5.65
N SER A 102 2.20 -6.44 5.96
CA SER A 102 2.61 -6.74 7.33
C SER A 102 2.66 -5.47 8.20
N CYS A 103 3.19 -4.37 7.66
CA CYS A 103 3.22 -3.10 8.38
C CYS A 103 1.81 -2.55 8.60
N GLN A 104 0.95 -2.60 7.58
CA GLN A 104 -0.40 -2.04 7.68
C GLN A 104 -1.28 -2.83 8.66
N LEU A 105 -1.20 -4.17 8.62
CA LEU A 105 -1.89 -5.04 9.58
C LEU A 105 -1.43 -4.78 11.01
N LEU A 106 -0.12 -4.61 11.21
CA LEU A 106 0.44 -4.30 12.53
C LEU A 106 -0.06 -2.95 13.05
N VAL A 107 -0.05 -1.91 12.21
CA VAL A 107 -0.53 -0.56 12.60
C VAL A 107 -2.01 -0.58 12.93
N CYS A 108 -2.85 -1.21 12.10
CA CYS A 108 -4.29 -1.34 12.37
C CYS A 108 -4.56 -2.11 13.65
N SER A 109 -3.86 -3.22 13.87
CA SER A 109 -3.99 -4.02 15.08
C SER A 109 -3.58 -3.24 16.33
N SER A 110 -2.46 -2.52 16.28
CA SER A 110 -1.99 -1.72 17.41
C SER A 110 -2.94 -0.58 17.73
N ALA A 111 -3.48 0.12 16.72
CA ALA A 111 -4.49 1.15 16.91
C ALA A 111 -5.75 0.58 17.60
N ILE A 112 -6.27 -0.56 17.13
CA ILE A 112 -7.46 -1.15 17.78
C ILE A 112 -7.14 -1.63 19.21
N THR A 113 -5.93 -2.13 19.45
CA THR A 113 -5.56 -2.69 20.77
C THR A 113 -5.24 -1.60 21.81
N GLU A 114 -4.45 -0.59 21.46
CA GLU A 114 -4.07 0.48 22.38
C GLU A 114 -5.15 1.58 22.43
N ASP A 115 -5.68 2.01 21.28
CA ASP A 115 -6.60 3.16 21.23
C ASP A 115 -8.06 2.78 21.50
N LEU A 116 -8.47 1.55 21.21
CA LEU A 116 -9.84 1.08 21.46
C LEU A 116 -9.91 0.19 22.71
N TYR A 117 -9.17 -0.92 22.72
CA TYR A 117 -9.29 -1.93 23.78
C TYR A 117 -8.76 -1.41 25.12
N LYS A 118 -7.54 -0.88 25.17
CA LYS A 118 -6.98 -0.35 26.41
C LYS A 118 -7.66 0.95 26.84
N ALA A 119 -7.93 1.88 25.93
CA ALA A 119 -8.51 3.18 26.31
C ALA A 119 -9.97 3.08 26.79
N PHE A 120 -10.81 2.25 26.16
CA PHE A 120 -12.25 2.19 26.43
C PHE A 120 -12.72 0.94 27.18
N LEU A 121 -12.19 -0.25 26.87
CA LEU A 121 -12.67 -1.51 27.44
C LEU A 121 -11.93 -1.90 28.73
N ARG A 122 -10.59 -1.82 28.74
CA ARG A 122 -9.78 -2.32 29.86
C ARG A 122 -8.51 -1.48 30.10
N LYS A 123 -8.67 -0.36 30.81
CA LYS A 123 -7.59 0.62 31.12
C LYS A 123 -6.37 0.06 31.86
N ASN A 124 -6.55 -1.03 32.61
CA ASN A 124 -5.47 -1.69 33.37
C ASN A 124 -4.98 -3.00 32.72
N ALA A 125 -5.19 -3.19 31.41
CA ALA A 125 -4.73 -4.38 30.71
C ALA A 125 -3.20 -4.53 30.79
N GLY A 126 -2.73 -5.71 31.20
CA GLY A 126 -1.30 -5.99 31.27
C GLY A 126 -0.66 -6.17 29.89
N GLN A 127 0.66 -5.99 29.79
CA GLN A 127 1.38 -6.04 28.52
C GLN A 127 1.28 -7.41 27.80
N LYS A 128 1.21 -8.52 28.55
CA LYS A 128 0.99 -9.86 27.99
C LYS A 128 -0.40 -10.02 27.37
N GLU A 129 -1.42 -9.40 27.96
CA GLU A 129 -2.80 -9.41 27.45
C GLU A 129 -2.88 -8.58 26.16
N LEU A 130 -2.30 -7.38 26.15
CA LEU A 130 -2.25 -6.51 24.98
C LEU A 130 -1.60 -7.20 23.76
N VAL A 131 -0.51 -7.93 23.96
CA VAL A 131 0.14 -8.67 22.85
C VAL A 131 -0.77 -9.77 22.30
N TRP A 132 -1.49 -10.50 23.16
CA TRP A 132 -2.42 -11.55 22.72
C TRP A 132 -3.64 -10.97 22.01
N VAL A 133 -4.21 -9.89 22.54
CA VAL A 133 -5.31 -9.15 21.90
C VAL A 133 -4.86 -8.63 20.55
N GLY A 134 -3.68 -8.02 20.45
CA GLY A 134 -3.10 -7.57 19.17
C GLY A 134 -3.00 -8.71 18.15
N ARG A 135 -2.47 -9.88 18.54
CA ARG A 135 -2.41 -11.05 17.62
C ARG A 135 -3.78 -11.48 17.12
N MET A 136 -4.79 -11.49 17.99
CA MET A 136 -6.17 -11.79 17.59
C MET A 136 -6.75 -10.72 16.66
N MET A 137 -6.46 -9.43 16.93
CA MET A 137 -6.90 -8.33 16.08
C MET A 137 -6.26 -8.39 14.69
N VAL A 138 -4.97 -8.75 14.56
CA VAL A 138 -4.34 -9.00 13.26
C VAL A 138 -5.12 -10.06 12.48
N LEU A 139 -5.49 -11.17 13.12
CA LEU A 139 -6.23 -12.25 12.48
C LEU A 139 -7.63 -11.79 12.03
N VAL A 140 -8.36 -11.05 12.88
CA VAL A 140 -9.67 -10.49 12.53
C VAL A 140 -9.57 -9.53 11.36
N VAL A 141 -8.62 -8.59 11.38
CA VAL A 141 -8.41 -7.62 10.29
C VAL A 141 -8.03 -8.34 8.99
N ALA A 142 -7.20 -9.37 9.06
CA ALA A 142 -6.84 -10.19 7.90
C ALA A 142 -8.06 -10.91 7.30
N LEU A 143 -8.93 -11.50 8.12
CA LEU A 143 -10.16 -12.14 7.64
C LEU A 143 -11.11 -11.15 6.95
N VAL A 144 -11.28 -9.96 7.52
CA VAL A 144 -12.10 -8.90 6.90
C VAL A 144 -11.48 -8.45 5.57
N ALA A 145 -10.15 -8.28 5.52
CA ALA A 145 -9.45 -7.93 4.29
C ALA A 145 -9.63 -8.99 3.19
N ILE A 146 -9.56 -10.28 3.54
CA ILE A 146 -9.79 -11.39 2.60
C ILE A 146 -11.24 -11.37 2.10
N ALA A 147 -12.21 -11.16 3.00
CA ALA A 147 -13.63 -11.08 2.62
C ALA A 147 -13.90 -9.91 1.65
N LEU A 148 -13.26 -8.76 1.86
CA LEU A 148 -13.37 -7.62 0.95
C LEU A 148 -12.65 -7.87 -0.39
N ALA A 149 -11.52 -8.56 -0.37
CA ALA A 149 -10.74 -8.91 -1.56
C ALA A 149 -11.40 -10.00 -2.42
N ALA A 150 -12.33 -10.79 -1.87
CA ALA A 150 -13.06 -11.82 -2.59
C ALA A 150 -14.03 -11.27 -3.66
N ASN A 151 -14.34 -9.97 -3.63
CA ASN A 151 -15.17 -9.32 -4.64
C ASN A 151 -14.34 -8.92 -5.88
N PRO A 152 -14.52 -9.61 -7.03
CA PRO A 152 -13.68 -9.42 -8.22
C PRO A 152 -13.93 -8.11 -8.98
N GLU A 153 -15.01 -7.38 -8.69
CA GLU A 153 -15.28 -6.07 -9.32
C GLU A 153 -14.41 -4.94 -8.75
N ASN A 154 -13.78 -5.15 -7.59
CA ASN A 154 -12.95 -4.14 -6.96
C ASN A 154 -11.50 -4.20 -7.47
N ARG A 155 -11.14 -3.24 -8.32
CA ARG A 155 -9.74 -3.00 -8.72
C ARG A 155 -8.92 -2.51 -7.52
N VAL A 156 -7.66 -2.94 -7.42
CA VAL A 156 -6.77 -2.55 -6.32
C VAL A 156 -6.63 -1.03 -6.27
N LEU A 157 -6.43 -0.40 -7.44
CA LEU A 157 -6.34 1.06 -7.55
C LEU A 157 -7.63 1.75 -7.08
N GLY A 158 -8.79 1.15 -7.33
CA GLY A 158 -10.09 1.67 -6.89
C GLY A 158 -10.21 1.67 -5.37
N LEU A 159 -9.96 0.52 -4.74
CA LEU A 159 -9.98 0.38 -3.28
C LEU A 159 -9.01 1.34 -2.59
N VAL A 160 -7.78 1.42 -3.10
CA VAL A 160 -6.77 2.35 -2.54
C VAL A 160 -7.21 3.79 -2.72
N SER A 161 -7.75 4.17 -3.88
CA SER A 161 -8.24 5.52 -4.15
C SER A 161 -9.39 5.90 -3.22
N TYR A 162 -10.36 5.01 -2.98
CA TYR A 162 -11.45 5.24 -2.04
C TYR A 162 -10.95 5.45 -0.62
N ALA A 163 -10.03 4.59 -0.15
CA ALA A 163 -9.42 4.75 1.17
C ALA A 163 -8.67 6.09 1.29
N TRP A 164 -7.85 6.43 0.29
CA TRP A 164 -7.09 7.68 0.25
C TRP A 164 -7.98 8.93 0.22
N ALA A 165 -9.03 8.91 -0.59
CA ALA A 165 -9.98 10.01 -0.68
C ALA A 165 -10.73 10.21 0.64
N GLY A 166 -11.13 9.12 1.31
CA GLY A 166 -11.79 9.16 2.62
C GLY A 166 -10.91 9.79 3.70
N PHE A 167 -9.67 9.32 3.84
CA PHE A 167 -8.72 9.90 4.80
C PHE A 167 -8.37 11.36 4.48
N GLY A 168 -8.14 11.68 3.20
CA GLY A 168 -7.84 13.03 2.75
C GLY A 168 -9.00 14.01 3.00
N ALA A 169 -10.24 13.58 2.87
CA ALA A 169 -11.42 14.39 3.14
C ALA A 169 -11.67 14.58 4.66
N ALA A 170 -11.45 13.54 5.47
CA ALA A 170 -11.73 13.59 6.90
C ALA A 170 -10.65 14.36 7.70
N PHE A 171 -9.36 14.11 7.41
CA PHE A 171 -8.25 14.64 8.20
C PHE A 171 -7.49 15.77 7.51
N GLY A 172 -7.57 15.88 6.18
CA GLY A 172 -6.86 16.92 5.41
C GLY A 172 -7.20 18.35 5.85
N PRO A 173 -8.50 18.73 5.93
CA PRO A 173 -8.89 20.06 6.40
C PRO A 173 -8.50 20.31 7.86
N VAL A 174 -8.71 19.32 8.74
CA VAL A 174 -8.44 19.47 10.18
C VAL A 174 -6.94 19.69 10.46
N VAL A 175 -6.05 18.98 9.76
CA VAL A 175 -4.60 19.13 9.93
C VAL A 175 -4.07 20.42 9.29
N LEU A 176 -4.66 20.89 8.19
CA LEU A 176 -4.23 22.13 7.53
C LEU A 176 -4.66 23.40 8.25
N PHE A 177 -5.78 23.36 8.97
CA PHE A 177 -6.34 24.50 9.70
C PHE A 177 -6.08 24.45 11.22
N SER A 178 -5.34 23.47 11.71
CA SER A 178 -4.82 23.38 13.09
C SER A 178 -3.38 23.84 13.18
#